data_AF-A0A957QDQ9-F1
#
_entry.id   AF-A0A957QDQ9-F1
#
_cell.length_a   1.000
_cell.length_b   1.000
_cell.length_c   1.000
_cell.angle_alpha   90.00
_cell.angle_beta   90.00
_cell.angle_gamma   90.00
#
_symmetry.space_group_name_H-M   'P 1'
#
loop_
_entity.id
_entity.type
_entity.pdbx_description
1 polymer ?
#
loop_
_entity_poly.entity_id
_entity_poly.type
_entity_poly.pdbx_seq_one_letter_code
_entity_poly.pdbx_strand_id
1 'polypeptide(L)'
;MGRTVKRIAISIVLLSAVVALVIVAAGNITWTPARQVAAVDSLSSTSSIQPVNLQQQTDITTEASQEVLAQLYRDILPSIVNIQVTTLSTVSNGFNLNEIPSEGQGSGWIWDDTGHIVTNNHVVEDAESITVYFSNGEWTDAALVAADPQADLAVIKVTPPADFPLQPIPLAADVPPVGYTALAFGSPFGLSGTMTRGIISAVGRSFAVGSLTDSGATYSLPEVIQTDAAINPGNSDGQLLNLNGEVRSEERRVGKACSSGGSPYH
;
A
#
# COMPACT_ATOMS: atom_id res chain seq x y z
N MET A 1 -17.22 -24.86 93.30
CA MET A 1 -16.81 -23.59 92.67
C MET A 1 -15.29 -23.60 92.42
N GLY A 2 -14.80 -24.37 91.44
CA GLY A 2 -13.33 -24.55 91.27
C GLY A 2 -12.85 -25.06 89.90
N ARG A 3 -13.75 -25.29 88.95
CA ARG A 3 -13.39 -25.77 87.60
C ARG A 3 -13.47 -24.67 86.53
N THR A 4 -14.24 -23.61 86.76
CA THR A 4 -14.45 -22.52 85.80
C THR A 4 -13.31 -21.49 85.81
N VAL A 5 -12.75 -21.17 86.99
CA VAL A 5 -11.62 -20.22 87.11
C VAL A 5 -10.33 -20.75 86.47
N LYS A 6 -10.10 -22.07 86.51
CA LYS A 6 -8.94 -22.70 85.86
C LYS A 6 -8.99 -22.62 84.33
N ARG A 7 -10.17 -22.59 83.71
CA ARG A 7 -10.29 -22.53 82.24
C ARG A 7 -10.00 -21.14 81.68
N ILE A 8 -10.39 -20.09 82.40
CA ILE A 8 -10.14 -18.70 81.98
C ILE A 8 -8.64 -18.35 82.11
N ALA A 9 -7.98 -18.84 83.17
CA ALA A 9 -6.54 -18.62 83.35
C ALA A 9 -5.69 -19.28 82.25
N ILE A 10 -6.08 -20.47 81.76
CA ILE A 10 -5.35 -21.17 80.69
C ILE A 10 -5.49 -20.46 79.34
N SER A 11 -6.66 -19.91 79.03
CA SER A 11 -6.87 -19.17 77.77
C SER A 11 -6.08 -17.86 77.69
N ILE A 12 -5.89 -17.16 78.81
CA ILE A 12 -5.11 -15.91 78.84
C ILE A 12 -3.61 -16.19 78.70
N VAL A 13 -3.09 -17.27 79.28
CA VAL A 13 -1.69 -17.68 79.12
C VAL A 13 -1.38 -18.17 77.71
N LEU A 14 -2.32 -18.85 77.04
CA LEU A 14 -2.15 -19.27 75.65
C LEU A 14 -2.16 -18.08 74.68
N LEU A 15 -2.98 -17.05 74.95
CA LEU A 15 -3.02 -15.86 74.09
C LEU A 15 -1.76 -15.00 74.22
N SER A 16 -1.18 -14.88 75.41
CA SER A 16 0.09 -14.16 75.61
C SER A 16 1.30 -14.90 75.02
N ALA A 17 1.29 -16.23 75.02
CA ALA A 17 2.34 -17.04 74.42
C ALA A 17 2.37 -16.92 72.88
N VAL A 18 1.21 -16.78 72.22
CA VAL A 18 1.16 -16.61 70.75
C VAL A 18 1.63 -15.23 70.31
N VAL A 19 1.31 -14.16 71.06
CA VAL A 19 1.77 -12.80 70.75
C VAL A 19 3.28 -12.65 70.94
N ALA A 20 3.87 -13.31 71.94
CA ALA A 20 5.32 -13.31 72.13
C ALA A 20 6.09 -14.08 71.02
N LEU A 21 5.47 -15.11 70.42
CA LEU A 21 6.11 -15.89 69.35
C LEU A 21 6.20 -15.12 68.02
N VAL A 22 5.23 -14.23 67.73
CA VAL A 22 5.21 -13.45 66.48
C VAL A 22 6.23 -12.31 66.49
N ILE A 23 6.58 -11.76 67.66
CA ILE A 23 7.55 -10.66 67.77
C ILE A 23 9.01 -11.15 67.64
N VAL A 24 9.30 -12.39 68.02
CA VAL A 24 10.65 -12.97 67.89
C VAL A 24 10.98 -13.39 66.45
N ALA A 25 9.98 -13.56 65.58
CA ALA A 25 10.18 -13.94 64.17
C ALA A 25 10.55 -12.77 63.24
N ALA A 26 10.41 -11.51 63.67
CA ALA A 26 10.66 -10.33 62.82
C ALA A 26 11.97 -9.56 63.15
N GLY A 27 12.76 -10.03 64.11
CA GLY A 27 13.83 -9.24 64.73
C GLY A 27 15.28 -9.49 64.30
N ASN A 28 15.57 -10.41 63.37
CA ASN A 28 16.97 -10.76 63.03
C ASN A 28 17.21 -10.81 61.51
N ILE A 29 17.01 -9.69 60.82
CA ILE A 29 17.58 -9.50 59.47
C ILE A 29 19.02 -9.02 59.66
N THR A 30 19.96 -9.95 59.67
CA THR A 30 21.39 -9.65 59.65
C THR A 30 21.79 -9.17 58.26
N TRP A 31 22.22 -7.92 58.16
CA TRP A 31 22.82 -7.36 56.96
C TRP A 31 24.13 -8.08 56.67
N THR A 32 24.14 -8.94 55.64
CA THR A 32 25.36 -9.53 55.11
C THR A 32 25.95 -8.53 54.11
N PRO A 33 27.16 -7.97 54.35
CA PRO A 33 27.80 -7.14 53.35
C PRO A 33 28.09 -8.00 52.11
N ALA A 34 27.62 -7.55 50.96
CA ALA A 34 27.84 -8.21 49.69
C ALA A 34 29.34 -8.39 49.45
N ARG A 35 29.74 -9.64 49.22
CA ARG A 35 31.07 -10.07 48.79
C ARG A 35 31.47 -9.27 47.55
N GLN A 36 32.54 -8.50 47.63
CA GLN A 36 33.21 -7.95 46.44
C GLN A 36 33.66 -9.14 45.58
N VAL A 37 32.91 -9.40 44.51
CA VAL A 37 33.36 -10.25 43.41
C VAL A 37 34.22 -9.37 42.54
N ALA A 38 35.46 -9.80 42.32
CA ALA A 38 36.44 -9.15 41.48
C ALA A 38 35.83 -8.74 40.13
N ALA A 39 36.17 -7.53 39.69
CA ALA A 39 35.86 -7.05 38.36
C ALA A 39 36.37 -8.08 37.33
N VAL A 40 35.43 -8.79 36.69
CA VAL A 40 35.72 -9.49 35.45
C VAL A 40 35.66 -8.45 34.35
N ASP A 41 36.84 -8.28 33.79
CA ASP A 41 37.17 -7.41 32.68
C ASP A 41 36.25 -7.66 31.48
N SER A 42 35.88 -6.54 30.85
CA SER A 42 35.55 -6.36 29.44
C SER A 42 34.96 -7.54 28.64
N LEU A 43 33.72 -7.37 28.17
CA LEU A 43 33.28 -7.57 26.77
C LEU A 43 31.82 -7.11 26.62
N SER A 44 31.57 -5.81 26.81
CA SER A 44 30.40 -5.15 26.23
C SER A 44 30.78 -4.73 24.83
N SER A 45 30.60 -5.61 23.84
CA SER A 45 30.52 -5.20 22.45
C SER A 45 29.18 -4.50 22.23
N THR A 46 29.11 -3.25 22.70
CA THR A 46 28.07 -2.31 22.31
C THR A 46 28.43 -1.88 20.89
N SER A 47 27.86 -2.53 19.87
CA SER A 47 27.78 -1.94 18.53
C SER A 47 26.94 -0.68 18.65
N SER A 48 27.58 0.45 18.97
CA SER A 48 26.98 1.76 18.79
C SER A 48 26.83 1.97 17.29
N ILE A 49 25.60 1.86 16.78
CA ILE A 49 25.29 2.40 15.47
C ILE A 49 25.44 3.91 15.62
N GLN A 50 26.59 4.46 15.22
CA GLN A 50 26.69 5.90 15.06
C GLN A 50 25.76 6.29 13.91
N PRO A 51 24.91 7.32 14.06
CA PRO A 51 24.18 7.85 12.92
C PRO A 51 25.22 8.29 11.89
N VAL A 52 25.15 7.70 10.69
CA VAL A 52 25.89 8.21 9.54
C VAL A 52 25.44 9.66 9.36
N ASN A 53 26.38 10.60 9.49
CA ASN A 53 26.10 12.00 9.17
C ASN A 53 25.96 12.12 7.64
N LEU A 54 24.75 11.90 7.13
CA LEU A 54 24.40 11.97 5.72
C LEU A 54 24.32 13.42 5.19
N GLN A 55 24.40 14.44 6.06
CA GLN A 55 23.97 15.80 5.73
C GLN A 55 24.85 16.52 4.70
N GLN A 56 26.06 16.03 4.40
CA GLN A 56 26.96 16.68 3.45
C GLN A 56 26.96 16.05 2.05
N GLN A 57 26.30 14.90 1.88
CA GLN A 57 26.14 14.21 0.60
C GLN A 57 24.71 14.33 0.04
N THR A 58 23.77 14.83 0.85
CA THR A 58 22.33 14.87 0.56
C THR A 58 21.87 15.96 -0.41
N ASP A 59 22.52 17.12 -0.45
CA ASP A 59 22.02 18.24 -1.27
C ASP A 59 22.25 18.02 -2.77
N ILE A 60 23.44 17.56 -3.15
CA ILE A 60 23.78 17.23 -4.55
C ILE A 60 22.99 16.00 -5.03
N THR A 61 22.67 15.05 -4.14
CA THR A 61 21.86 13.88 -4.50
C THR A 61 20.38 14.18 -4.60
N THR A 62 19.85 15.15 -3.85
CA THR A 62 18.39 15.41 -3.82
C THR A 62 17.95 16.24 -5.02
N GLU A 63 18.67 17.31 -5.36
CA GLU A 63 18.36 18.12 -6.55
C GLU A 63 18.59 17.34 -7.84
N ALA A 64 19.69 16.59 -7.93
CA ALA A 64 19.93 15.69 -9.07
C ALA A 64 18.85 14.60 -9.18
N SER A 65 18.36 14.06 -8.05
CA SER A 65 17.25 13.11 -8.07
C SER A 65 15.94 13.76 -8.51
N GLN A 66 15.69 15.03 -8.14
CA GLN A 66 14.50 15.75 -8.58
C GLN A 66 14.53 16.03 -10.08
N GLU A 67 15.68 16.42 -10.64
CA GLU A 67 15.81 16.64 -12.08
C GLU A 67 15.65 15.34 -12.87
N VAL A 68 16.19 14.23 -12.38
CA VAL A 68 15.98 12.91 -12.99
C VAL A 68 14.49 12.55 -13.02
N LEU A 69 13.76 12.77 -11.92
CA LEU A 69 12.31 12.51 -11.87
C LEU A 69 11.53 13.46 -12.77
N ALA A 70 11.92 14.73 -12.84
CA ALA A 70 11.29 15.71 -13.72
C ALA A 70 11.51 15.38 -15.20
N GLN A 71 12.73 14.95 -15.56
CA GLN A 71 13.05 14.49 -16.90
C GLN A 71 12.26 13.24 -17.26
N LEU A 72 12.24 12.24 -16.37
CA LEU A 72 11.48 11.01 -16.58
C LEU A 72 9.99 11.29 -16.75
N TYR A 73 9.43 12.22 -15.96
CA TYR A 73 8.06 12.66 -16.15
C TYR A 73 7.81 13.22 -17.55
N ARG A 74 8.69 14.11 -18.04
CA ARG A 74 8.59 14.70 -19.39
C ARG A 74 8.68 13.64 -20.49
N ASP A 75 9.53 12.64 -20.31
CA ASP A 75 9.77 11.58 -21.31
C ASP A 75 8.63 10.56 -21.34
N ILE A 76 8.04 10.23 -20.18
CA ILE A 76 6.97 9.23 -20.09
C ILE A 76 5.59 9.82 -20.37
N LEU A 77 5.34 11.10 -20.06
CA LEU A 77 4.01 11.69 -20.17
C LEU A 77 3.33 11.50 -21.54
N PRO A 78 4.02 11.63 -22.70
CA PRO A 78 3.41 11.35 -24.01
C PRO A 78 3.01 9.88 -24.21
N SER A 79 3.53 8.97 -23.41
CA SER A 79 3.22 7.54 -23.47
C SER A 79 1.96 7.19 -22.66
N ILE A 80 1.45 8.12 -21.84
CA ILE A 80 0.28 7.93 -20.97
C ILE A 80 -0.92 8.64 -21.59
N VAL A 81 -2.06 7.97 -21.59
CA VAL A 81 -3.31 8.47 -22.16
C VAL A 81 -4.42 8.53 -21.11
N ASN A 82 -5.37 9.42 -21.33
CA ASN A 82 -6.64 9.42 -20.61
C ASN A 82 -7.68 8.65 -21.41
N ILE A 83 -8.45 7.80 -20.73
CA ILE A 83 -9.52 7.01 -21.33
C ILE A 83 -10.83 7.49 -20.74
N GLN A 84 -11.77 7.85 -21.60
CA GLN A 84 -13.15 8.15 -21.24
C GLN A 84 -14.05 7.10 -21.85
N VAL A 85 -14.99 6.61 -21.07
CA VAL A 85 -15.97 5.62 -21.51
C VAL A 85 -17.38 6.13 -21.27
N THR A 86 -18.29 5.77 -22.16
CA THR A 86 -19.72 5.93 -21.93
C THR A 86 -20.31 4.55 -21.72
N THR A 87 -21.03 4.36 -20.63
CA THR A 87 -21.74 3.14 -20.25
C THR A 87 -23.23 3.44 -20.14
N LEU A 88 -24.09 2.41 -20.17
CA LEU A 88 -25.51 2.55 -19.90
C LEU A 88 -25.81 2.11 -18.47
N SER A 89 -26.29 3.03 -17.65
CA SER A 89 -26.74 2.74 -16.29
C SER A 89 -28.26 2.58 -16.26
N THR A 90 -28.72 1.43 -15.76
CA THR A 90 -30.16 1.21 -15.53
C THR A 90 -30.56 1.86 -14.21
N VAL A 91 -31.43 2.86 -14.27
CA VAL A 91 -32.04 3.49 -13.10
C VAL A 91 -33.50 3.04 -12.98
N SER A 92 -33.83 2.49 -11.81
CA SER A 92 -35.19 2.07 -11.48
C SER A 92 -35.88 3.14 -10.63
N ASN A 93 -37.02 3.64 -11.12
CA ASN A 93 -37.86 4.59 -10.39
C ASN A 93 -39.08 3.88 -9.76
N GLY A 94 -38.93 2.61 -9.39
CA GLY A 94 -39.94 1.80 -8.70
C GLY A 94 -40.98 1.11 -9.58
N PHE A 95 -41.21 1.56 -10.81
CA PHE A 95 -42.13 0.93 -11.78
C PHE A 95 -41.60 0.87 -13.23
N ASN A 96 -40.62 1.70 -13.59
CA ASN A 96 -39.98 1.71 -14.91
C ASN A 96 -38.46 1.58 -14.75
N LEU A 97 -37.84 0.86 -15.69
CA LEU A 97 -36.39 0.81 -15.87
C LEU A 97 -36.06 1.77 -17.01
N ASN A 98 -35.22 2.76 -16.73
CA ASN A 98 -34.69 3.66 -17.75
C ASN A 98 -33.18 3.47 -17.83
N GLU A 99 -32.65 3.37 -19.05
CA GLU A 99 -31.21 3.43 -19.28
C GLU A 99 -30.81 4.89 -19.46
N ILE A 100 -29.85 5.34 -18.65
CA ILE A 100 -29.24 6.65 -18.80
C ILE A 100 -27.75 6.47 -19.09
N PRO A 101 -27.17 7.26 -20.01
CA PRO A 101 -25.72 7.28 -20.19
C PRO A 101 -25.03 7.69 -18.89
N SER A 102 -23.95 6.99 -18.56
CA SER A 102 -23.05 7.28 -17.46
C SER A 102 -21.62 7.33 -17.99
N GLU A 103 -20.84 8.30 -17.52
CA GLU A 103 -19.47 8.50 -17.96
C GLU A 103 -18.49 7.90 -16.94
N GLY A 104 -17.52 7.14 -17.45
CA GLY A 104 -16.39 6.62 -16.70
C GLY A 104 -15.09 7.22 -17.22
N GLN A 105 -14.06 7.24 -16.37
CA GLN A 105 -12.73 7.70 -16.73
C GLN A 105 -11.66 6.80 -16.13
N GLY A 106 -10.59 6.58 -16.88
CA GLY A 106 -9.37 5.92 -16.42
C GLY A 106 -8.15 6.41 -17.17
N SER A 107 -7.07 5.65 -17.07
CA SER A 107 -5.82 5.88 -17.78
C SER A 107 -5.38 4.61 -18.52
N GLY A 108 -4.44 4.79 -19.42
CA GLY A 108 -3.71 3.68 -20.04
C GLY A 108 -2.35 4.15 -20.52
N TRP A 109 -1.58 3.22 -21.08
CA TRP A 109 -0.30 3.55 -21.71
C TRP A 109 -0.18 2.92 -23.09
N ILE A 110 0.61 3.57 -23.93
CA ILE A 110 0.91 3.12 -25.28
C ILE A 110 1.84 1.91 -25.20
N TRP A 111 1.38 0.80 -25.79
CA TRP A 111 2.09 -0.48 -25.79
C TRP A 111 3.01 -0.65 -27.00
N ASP A 112 2.57 -0.17 -28.16
CA ASP A 112 3.32 -0.27 -29.41
C ASP A 112 3.05 0.91 -30.37
N ASP A 113 3.84 0.95 -31.43
CA ASP A 113 3.77 1.95 -32.49
C ASP A 113 2.60 1.72 -33.47
N THR A 114 1.85 0.63 -33.30
CA THR A 114 0.70 0.31 -34.14
C THR A 114 -0.62 0.80 -33.54
N GLY A 115 -0.61 1.32 -32.31
CA GLY A 115 -1.76 1.94 -31.65
C GLY A 115 -2.49 1.04 -30.67
N HIS A 116 -1.82 0.04 -30.09
CA HIS A 116 -2.36 -0.68 -28.93
C HIS A 116 -2.08 0.10 -27.65
N ILE A 117 -3.10 0.19 -26.80
CA ILE A 117 -3.03 0.81 -25.48
C ILE A 117 -3.49 -0.23 -24.46
N VAL A 118 -2.75 -0.34 -23.36
CA VAL A 118 -3.11 -1.20 -22.24
C VAL A 118 -3.76 -0.35 -21.14
N THR A 119 -4.80 -0.89 -20.52
CA THR A 119 -5.56 -0.29 -19.41
C THR A 119 -6.14 -1.39 -18.52
N ASN A 120 -6.90 -1.02 -17.49
CA ASN A 120 -7.62 -1.99 -16.69
C ASN A 120 -8.94 -2.42 -17.34
N ASN A 121 -9.34 -3.67 -17.10
CA ASN A 121 -10.62 -4.19 -17.56
C ASN A 121 -11.78 -3.35 -17.01
N HIS A 122 -11.77 -3.03 -15.72
CA HIS A 122 -12.88 -2.30 -15.10
C HIS A 122 -13.06 -0.86 -15.64
N VAL A 123 -12.07 -0.31 -16.35
CA VAL A 123 -12.19 1.02 -17.01
C VAL A 123 -13.06 0.91 -18.27
N VAL A 124 -12.98 -0.22 -18.99
CA VAL A 124 -13.60 -0.42 -20.30
C VAL A 124 -14.73 -1.46 -20.29
N GLU A 125 -14.99 -2.06 -19.12
CA GLU A 125 -16.09 -3.00 -18.90
C GLU A 125 -17.44 -2.30 -19.18
N ASP A 126 -18.29 -2.98 -19.95
CA ASP A 126 -19.62 -2.49 -20.37
C ASP A 126 -19.61 -1.11 -21.08
N ALA A 127 -18.47 -0.69 -21.63
CA ALA A 127 -18.35 0.54 -22.39
C ALA A 127 -19.03 0.43 -23.76
N GLU A 128 -20.00 1.31 -24.02
CA GLU A 128 -20.63 1.51 -25.32
C GLU A 128 -19.71 2.24 -26.30
N SER A 129 -18.93 3.18 -25.77
CA SER A 129 -17.91 3.92 -26.52
C SER A 129 -16.70 4.18 -25.65
N ILE A 130 -15.51 4.16 -26.28
CA ILE A 130 -14.23 4.42 -25.65
C ILE A 130 -13.55 5.54 -26.45
N THR A 131 -13.20 6.63 -25.77
CA THR A 131 -12.46 7.75 -26.35
C THR A 131 -11.14 7.92 -25.60
N VAL A 132 -10.05 8.02 -26.36
CA VAL A 132 -8.69 8.19 -25.84
C VAL A 132 -8.25 9.62 -26.08
N TYR A 133 -7.79 10.29 -25.03
CA TYR A 133 -7.20 11.62 -25.05
C TYR A 133 -5.69 11.53 -24.82
N PHE A 134 -4.91 12.14 -25.72
CA PHE A 134 -3.45 12.17 -25.69
C PHE A 134 -2.93 13.40 -24.94
N SER A 135 -1.65 13.39 -24.57
CA SER A 135 -1.02 14.46 -23.79
C SER A 135 -0.97 15.82 -24.52
N ASN A 136 -1.09 15.83 -25.84
CA ASN A 136 -1.15 17.05 -26.66
C ASN A 136 -2.58 17.64 -26.74
N GLY A 137 -3.57 17.01 -26.12
CA GLY A 137 -4.98 17.41 -26.14
C GLY A 137 -5.79 16.88 -27.33
N GLU A 138 -5.16 16.13 -28.26
CA GLU A 138 -5.89 15.42 -29.30
C GLU A 138 -6.58 14.18 -28.74
N TRP A 139 -7.57 13.68 -29.49
CA TRP A 139 -8.35 12.52 -29.08
C TRP A 139 -8.74 11.66 -30.28
N THR A 140 -9.08 10.41 -30.01
CA THR A 140 -9.52 9.44 -31.01
C THR A 140 -10.43 8.39 -30.37
N ASP A 141 -11.32 7.82 -31.17
CA ASP A 141 -12.12 6.68 -30.73
C ASP A 141 -11.26 5.42 -30.68
N ALA A 142 -11.58 4.54 -29.74
CA ALA A 142 -10.90 3.27 -29.53
C ALA A 142 -11.87 2.09 -29.61
N ALA A 143 -11.34 0.95 -30.03
CA ALA A 143 -12.05 -0.33 -30.00
C ALA A 143 -11.39 -1.27 -28.98
N LEU A 144 -12.19 -2.02 -28.24
CA LEU A 144 -11.70 -3.10 -27.40
C LEU A 144 -11.13 -4.22 -28.27
N VAL A 145 -9.88 -4.64 -28.01
CA VAL A 145 -9.22 -5.75 -28.70
C VAL A 145 -9.35 -7.03 -27.90
N ALA A 146 -9.01 -6.96 -26.62
CA ALA A 146 -9.03 -8.09 -25.70
C ALA A 146 -9.19 -7.59 -24.26
N ALA A 147 -9.79 -8.42 -23.42
CA ALA A 147 -9.91 -8.17 -21.99
C ALA A 147 -9.72 -9.47 -21.21
N ASP A 148 -9.10 -9.35 -20.03
CA ASP A 148 -8.99 -10.39 -19.02
C ASP A 148 -9.57 -9.85 -17.70
N PRO A 149 -10.85 -10.15 -17.40
CA PRO A 149 -11.49 -9.72 -16.15
C PRO A 149 -10.83 -10.30 -14.90
N GLN A 150 -10.15 -11.45 -15.00
CA GLN A 150 -9.47 -12.05 -13.84
C GLN A 150 -8.20 -11.26 -13.51
N ALA A 151 -7.45 -10.84 -14.52
CA ALA A 151 -6.27 -10.02 -14.37
C ALA A 151 -6.57 -8.52 -14.17
N ASP A 152 -7.82 -8.09 -14.39
CA ASP A 152 -8.22 -6.68 -14.45
C ASP A 152 -7.42 -5.93 -15.54
N LEU A 153 -7.23 -6.55 -16.70
CA LEU A 153 -6.42 -6.03 -17.81
C LEU A 153 -7.22 -5.97 -19.10
N ALA A 154 -7.03 -4.93 -19.90
CA ALA A 154 -7.59 -4.82 -21.23
C ALA A 154 -6.61 -4.17 -22.21
N VAL A 155 -6.75 -4.52 -23.49
CA VAL A 155 -6.06 -3.89 -24.61
C VAL A 155 -7.10 -3.25 -25.52
N ILE A 156 -6.92 -1.96 -25.78
CA ILE A 156 -7.73 -1.20 -26.74
C ILE A 156 -6.86 -0.79 -27.94
N LYS A 157 -7.51 -0.54 -29.08
CA LYS A 157 -6.87 -0.13 -30.33
C LYS A 157 -7.35 1.26 -30.72
N VAL A 158 -6.40 2.13 -31.03
CA VAL A 158 -6.66 3.46 -31.58
C VAL A 158 -6.05 3.62 -32.98
N THR A 159 -6.58 4.55 -33.75
CA THR A 159 -5.81 5.17 -34.84
C THR A 159 -5.24 6.47 -34.30
N PRO A 160 -3.91 6.59 -34.15
CA PRO A 160 -3.31 7.79 -33.57
C PRO A 160 -3.58 9.01 -34.47
N PRO A 161 -3.77 10.20 -33.87
CA PRO A 161 -3.76 11.46 -34.60
C PRO A 161 -2.49 11.63 -35.44
N ALA A 162 -2.59 12.33 -36.56
CA ALA A 162 -1.47 12.49 -37.50
C ALA A 162 -0.25 13.17 -36.87
N ASP A 163 -0.49 14.08 -35.91
CA ASP A 163 0.54 14.89 -35.27
C ASP A 163 0.96 14.34 -33.89
N PHE A 164 0.59 13.11 -33.55
CA PHE A 164 0.97 12.46 -32.29
C PHE A 164 1.75 11.16 -32.53
N PRO A 165 3.10 11.20 -32.51
CA PRO A 165 3.89 9.98 -32.59
C PRO A 165 3.70 9.14 -31.33
N LEU A 166 3.27 7.90 -31.51
CA LEU A 166 3.14 6.95 -30.41
C LEU A 166 4.51 6.64 -29.81
N GLN A 167 4.57 6.67 -28.48
CA GLN A 167 5.78 6.37 -27.70
C GLN A 167 5.50 5.18 -26.79
N PRO A 168 5.92 3.97 -27.18
CA PRO A 168 5.77 2.79 -26.33
C PRO A 168 6.67 2.86 -25.09
N ILE A 169 6.14 2.42 -23.95
CA ILE A 169 6.95 2.27 -22.73
C ILE A 169 7.60 0.88 -22.72
N PRO A 170 8.93 0.77 -22.53
CA PRO A 170 9.60 -0.52 -22.42
C PRO A 170 9.16 -1.30 -21.19
N LEU A 171 9.22 -2.63 -21.25
CA LEU A 171 8.96 -3.51 -20.11
C LEU A 171 10.24 -3.82 -19.35
N ALA A 172 10.16 -3.83 -18.03
CA ALA A 172 11.18 -4.39 -17.16
C ALA A 172 11.13 -5.93 -17.24
N ALA A 173 12.30 -6.57 -17.29
CA ALA A 173 12.41 -8.02 -17.39
C ALA A 173 12.20 -8.75 -16.04
N ASP A 174 12.47 -8.05 -14.92
CA ASP A 174 12.56 -8.66 -13.59
C ASP A 174 11.59 -8.04 -12.58
N VAL A 175 11.14 -8.89 -11.64
CA VAL A 175 10.39 -8.49 -10.44
C VAL A 175 11.25 -7.55 -9.59
N PRO A 176 10.75 -6.37 -9.18
CA PRO A 176 11.55 -5.43 -8.41
C PRO A 176 11.78 -5.94 -6.98
N PRO A 177 12.98 -5.72 -6.39
CA PRO A 177 13.17 -5.94 -4.97
C PRO A 177 12.32 -4.99 -4.11
N VAL A 178 11.89 -5.47 -2.95
CA VAL A 178 11.28 -4.62 -1.91
C VAL A 178 12.27 -3.51 -1.50
N GLY A 179 11.77 -2.28 -1.37
CA GLY A 179 12.52 -1.07 -1.07
C GLY A 179 12.92 -0.22 -2.29
N TYR A 180 12.70 -0.72 -3.51
CA TYR A 180 13.03 0.03 -4.73
C TYR A 180 12.03 1.15 -4.99
N THR A 181 12.49 2.23 -5.61
CA THR A 181 11.59 3.33 -6.04
C THR A 181 10.53 2.82 -7.00
N ALA A 182 9.30 3.28 -6.77
CA ALA A 182 8.14 3.01 -7.59
C ALA A 182 7.49 4.33 -8.00
N LEU A 183 7.21 4.50 -9.29
CA LEU A 183 6.63 5.70 -9.86
C LEU A 183 5.30 5.37 -10.49
N ALA A 184 4.20 5.88 -9.96
CA ALA A 184 2.88 5.65 -10.54
C ALA A 184 2.50 6.83 -11.43
N PHE A 185 2.25 6.53 -12.69
CA PHE A 185 1.80 7.50 -13.69
C PHE A 185 0.31 7.34 -13.97
N GLY A 186 -0.36 8.43 -14.31
CA GLY A 186 -1.73 8.40 -14.79
C GLY A 186 -2.15 9.75 -15.34
N SER A 187 -3.41 9.86 -15.74
CA SER A 187 -4.01 11.10 -16.21
C SER A 187 -5.38 11.34 -15.56
N PRO A 188 -5.43 11.54 -14.22
CA PRO A 188 -6.66 11.86 -13.54
C PRO A 188 -7.21 13.20 -14.07
N PHE A 189 -8.50 13.23 -14.40
CA PHE A 189 -9.20 14.43 -14.87
C PHE A 189 -8.72 15.01 -16.22
N GLY A 190 -7.97 14.23 -17.02
CA GLY A 190 -7.77 14.45 -18.46
C GLY A 190 -6.94 15.66 -18.91
N LEU A 191 -6.36 16.47 -18.00
CA LEU A 191 -5.71 17.74 -18.37
C LEU A 191 -4.25 17.88 -17.96
N SER A 192 -3.72 17.00 -17.12
CA SER A 192 -2.31 16.97 -16.75
C SER A 192 -2.00 15.60 -16.17
N GLY A 193 -1.16 14.81 -16.85
CA GLY A 193 -0.74 13.53 -16.29
C GLY A 193 -0.14 13.73 -14.91
N THR A 194 -0.41 12.84 -13.97
CA THR A 194 0.16 12.86 -12.63
C THR A 194 1.25 11.82 -12.50
N MET A 195 2.25 12.14 -11.70
CA MET A 195 3.26 11.18 -11.25
C MET A 195 3.32 11.24 -9.74
N THR A 196 3.19 10.09 -9.10
CA THR A 196 3.43 9.93 -7.66
C THR A 196 4.61 9.00 -7.45
N ARG A 197 5.34 9.22 -6.35
CA ARG A 197 6.53 8.45 -6.01
C ARG A 197 6.32 7.75 -4.67
N GLY A 198 6.78 6.50 -4.61
CA GLY A 198 6.89 5.70 -3.41
C GLY A 198 7.98 4.65 -3.54
N ILE A 199 7.82 3.56 -2.82
CA ILE A 199 8.66 2.37 -2.84
C ILE A 199 7.84 1.11 -3.02
N ILE A 200 8.48 0.06 -3.54
CA ILE A 200 7.97 -1.30 -3.48
C ILE A 200 7.98 -1.76 -2.03
N SER A 201 6.81 -1.97 -1.44
CA SER A 201 6.63 -2.37 -0.05
C SER A 201 6.46 -3.88 0.15
N ALA A 202 6.01 -4.60 -0.88
CA ALA A 202 5.96 -6.07 -0.92
C ALA A 202 5.86 -6.56 -2.38
N VAL A 203 6.27 -7.82 -2.62
CA VAL A 203 6.10 -8.54 -3.88
C VAL A 203 5.57 -9.95 -3.62
N GLY A 204 4.94 -10.57 -4.62
CA GLY A 204 4.57 -11.99 -4.57
C GLY A 204 3.43 -12.34 -3.60
N ARG A 205 2.65 -11.35 -3.14
CA ARG A 205 1.50 -11.61 -2.26
C ARG A 205 0.27 -11.94 -3.08
N SER A 206 -0.35 -13.08 -2.79
CA SER A 206 -1.68 -13.40 -3.31
C SER A 206 -2.73 -12.78 -2.40
N PHE A 207 -3.52 -11.83 -2.89
CA PHE A 207 -4.63 -11.26 -2.13
C PHE A 207 -5.93 -11.94 -2.51
N ALA A 208 -6.73 -12.33 -1.51
CA ALA A 208 -8.14 -12.63 -1.73
C ALA A 208 -8.88 -11.29 -1.88
N VAL A 209 -9.36 -10.98 -3.09
CA VAL A 209 -10.32 -9.90 -3.29
C VAL A 209 -11.67 -10.45 -2.83
N GLY A 210 -12.24 -9.81 -1.81
CA GLY A 210 -13.55 -10.18 -1.27
C GLY A 210 -14.62 -10.23 -2.38
N SER A 211 -15.57 -11.15 -2.20
CA SER A 211 -16.65 -11.52 -3.13
C SER A 211 -17.21 -10.32 -3.92
N LEU A 212 -16.92 -10.25 -5.22
CA LEU A 212 -17.57 -9.32 -6.16
C LEU A 212 -18.88 -9.87 -6.72
N THR A 213 -19.35 -11.04 -6.23
CA THR A 213 -20.61 -11.63 -6.65
C THR A 213 -21.41 -12.11 -5.44
N ASP A 214 -22.74 -12.06 -5.52
CA ASP A 214 -23.69 -12.69 -4.57
C ASP A 214 -23.51 -14.22 -4.47
N SER A 215 -22.59 -14.81 -5.26
CA SER A 215 -22.33 -16.25 -5.35
C SER A 215 -21.17 -16.73 -4.45
N GLY A 216 -20.52 -15.85 -3.67
CA GLY A 216 -19.47 -16.26 -2.72
C GLY A 216 -18.13 -16.69 -3.35
N ALA A 217 -17.91 -16.39 -4.63
CA ALA A 217 -16.64 -16.66 -5.29
C ALA A 217 -15.55 -15.73 -4.75
N THR A 218 -14.51 -16.31 -4.14
CA THR A 218 -13.32 -15.57 -3.71
C THR A 218 -12.34 -15.52 -4.88
N TYR A 219 -12.10 -14.33 -5.42
CA TYR A 219 -11.06 -14.13 -6.43
C TYR A 219 -9.72 -13.97 -5.73
N SER A 220 -8.68 -14.64 -6.22
CA SER A 220 -7.30 -14.40 -5.76
C SER A 220 -6.52 -13.71 -6.86
N LEU A 221 -5.86 -12.61 -6.52
CA LEU A 221 -4.88 -11.96 -7.37
C LEU A 221 -3.51 -12.51 -6.98
N PRO A 222 -2.95 -13.52 -7.68
CA PRO A 222 -1.59 -13.94 -7.48
C PRO A 222 -0.60 -12.80 -7.76
N GLU A 223 0.46 -12.76 -6.95
CA GLU A 223 1.72 -12.05 -7.23
C GLU A 223 1.64 -10.52 -7.34
N VAL A 224 0.82 -9.88 -6.50
CA VAL A 224 0.68 -8.41 -6.50
C VAL A 224 1.93 -7.71 -5.96
N ILE A 225 2.34 -6.64 -6.65
CA ILE A 225 3.30 -5.64 -6.17
C ILE A 225 2.57 -4.60 -5.31
N GLN A 226 3.02 -4.42 -4.07
CA GLN A 226 2.49 -3.39 -3.17
C GLN A 226 3.40 -2.16 -3.19
N THR A 227 2.84 -0.96 -3.28
CA THR A 227 3.59 0.30 -3.20
C THR A 227 2.93 1.27 -2.23
N ASP A 228 3.72 2.18 -1.64
CA ASP A 228 3.22 3.32 -0.87
C ASP A 228 3.11 4.60 -1.71
N ALA A 229 3.42 4.52 -3.01
CA ALA A 229 3.13 5.60 -3.96
C ALA A 229 1.63 5.93 -3.88
N ALA A 230 1.30 7.22 -3.86
CA ALA A 230 -0.09 7.64 -3.76
C ALA A 230 -0.87 7.23 -5.02
N ILE A 231 -1.82 6.31 -4.85
CA ILE A 231 -2.75 5.85 -5.88
C ILE A 231 -4.17 6.31 -5.55
N ASN A 232 -4.80 6.95 -6.53
CA ASN A 232 -6.16 7.48 -6.54
C ASN A 232 -6.85 7.10 -7.87
N PRO A 233 -8.19 7.19 -7.97
CA PRO A 233 -8.87 6.98 -9.25
C PRO A 233 -8.25 7.83 -10.36
N GLY A 234 -7.94 7.21 -11.50
CA GLY A 234 -7.29 7.85 -12.64
C GLY A 234 -5.76 7.72 -12.70
N ASN A 235 -5.05 7.49 -11.60
CA ASN A 235 -3.65 7.00 -11.66
C ASN A 235 -3.45 5.58 -11.13
N SER A 236 -4.49 4.99 -10.54
CA SER A 236 -4.61 3.54 -10.32
C SER A 236 -4.63 2.75 -11.61
N ASP A 237 -5.07 3.39 -12.68
CA ASP A 237 -5.32 2.74 -13.96
C ASP A 237 -4.20 2.99 -14.98
N GLY A 238 -3.20 3.79 -14.57
CA GLY A 238 -1.94 3.86 -15.26
C GLY A 238 -0.95 2.85 -14.70
N GLN A 239 0.34 3.08 -14.93
CA GLN A 239 1.35 2.06 -14.69
C GLN A 239 2.38 2.47 -13.65
N LEU A 240 2.85 1.48 -12.91
CA LEU A 240 4.02 1.53 -12.03
C LEU A 240 5.33 1.35 -12.82
N LEU A 241 6.12 2.41 -12.88
CA LEU A 241 7.39 2.48 -13.57
C LEU A 241 8.57 2.50 -12.59
N ASN A 242 9.74 2.17 -13.13
CA ASN A 242 11.02 2.29 -12.47
C ASN A 242 11.77 3.57 -12.84
N LEU A 243 12.96 3.78 -12.26
CA LEU A 243 13.81 4.95 -12.56
C LEU A 243 14.40 4.93 -13.99
N ASN A 244 14.33 3.81 -14.71
CA ASN A 244 14.68 3.70 -16.12
C ASN A 244 13.49 3.99 -17.05
N GLY A 245 12.29 4.25 -16.51
CA GLY A 245 11.09 4.44 -17.30
C GLY A 245 10.48 3.15 -17.85
N GLU A 246 10.77 2.01 -17.24
CA GLU A 246 10.25 0.72 -17.69
C GLU A 246 9.02 0.31 -16.88
N VAL A 247 7.99 -0.18 -17.57
CA VAL A 247 6.79 -0.80 -17.00
C VAL A 247 7.18 -2.05 -16.24
N ARG A 248 6.75 -2.16 -14.98
CA ARG A 248 6.94 -3.36 -14.17
C ARG A 248 5.74 -4.28 -14.38
N SER A 249 5.96 -5.37 -15.11
CA SER A 249 4.95 -6.21 -15.78
C SER A 249 4.01 -7.03 -14.88
N GLU A 250 4.01 -6.82 -13.56
CA GLU A 250 3.20 -7.61 -12.62
C GLU A 250 2.16 -6.77 -11.87
N GLU A 251 1.71 -5.67 -12.48
CA GLU A 251 0.66 -4.85 -11.89
C GLU A 251 -0.72 -5.52 -12.06
N ARG A 252 -0.99 -6.50 -11.20
CA ARG A 252 -2.34 -6.97 -10.90
C ARG A 252 -2.84 -6.16 -9.71
N ARG A 253 -3.46 -4.99 -9.98
CA ARG A 253 -3.99 -4.00 -9.02
C ARG A 253 -2.98 -3.56 -7.94
N VAL A 254 -2.55 -2.29 -7.95
CA VAL A 254 -1.96 -1.70 -6.74
C VAL A 254 -3.04 -1.54 -5.67
N GLY A 255 -3.12 -2.52 -4.79
CA GLY A 255 -3.96 -2.49 -3.61
C GLY A 255 -3.38 -1.55 -2.56
N LYS A 256 -4.13 -0.48 -2.23
CA LYS A 256 -3.91 0.28 -1.00
C LYS A 256 -4.09 -0.68 0.17
N ALA A 257 -3.06 -0.92 0.97
CA ALA A 257 -3.24 -1.53 2.29
C ALA A 257 -4.06 -0.54 3.12
N CYS A 258 -5.39 -0.72 3.16
CA CYS A 258 -6.24 0.05 4.03
C CYS A 258 -5.86 -0.30 5.47
N SER A 259 -5.22 0.63 6.17
CA SER A 259 -4.98 0.57 7.60
C SER A 259 -6.33 0.50 8.32
N SER A 260 -6.76 -0.69 8.70
CA SER A 260 -7.82 -0.87 9.69
C SER A 260 -7.29 -0.44 11.06
N GLY A 261 -7.74 0.70 11.58
CA GLY A 261 -7.57 1.03 13.00
C GLY A 261 -7.69 2.50 13.36
N GLY A 262 -8.81 2.88 13.96
CA GLY A 262 -8.94 4.10 14.78
C GLY A 262 -10.20 4.92 14.52
N SER A 263 -11.24 4.72 15.35
CA SER A 263 -12.44 5.57 15.38
C SER A 263 -12.07 7.01 15.79
N PRO A 264 -12.49 8.05 15.06
CA PRO A 264 -12.28 9.44 15.45
C PRO A 264 -13.49 9.95 16.23
N TYR A 265 -13.58 9.57 17.52
CA TYR A 265 -14.40 10.29 18.49
C TYR A 265 -13.65 10.38 19.82
N HIS A 266 -12.96 11.50 20.01
CA HIS A 266 -12.81 12.20 21.29
C HIS A 266 -12.69 13.70 20.99
#